data_AF-A0A7J9HT99-F1
#
_entry.id   AF-A0A7J9HT99-F1
#
_cell.length_a   1.000
_cell.length_b   1.000
_cell.length_c   1.000
_cell.angle_alpha   90.00
_cell.angle_beta   90.00
_cell.angle_gamma   90.00
#
_symmetry.space_group_name_H-M   'P 1'
#
loop_
_entity.id
_entity.type
_entity.pdbx_description
1 polymer ?
#
loop_
_entity_poly.entity_id
_entity_poly.type
_entity_poly.pdbx_seq_one_letter_code
_entity_poly.pdbx_strand_id
1 'polypeptide(L)'
;MAFFIHRYVRELDCLEEKALTKEVTREVWVPSSGEDIKINFDVGFNNELFRLDLGVVVRDGMGKVIVSKVIIHENAGSAFAAKAHSCLEAVKMGLNLKDRKIHIEGDSLLAIKKCISDSSDKSEICSIIQYIKAL
;
A
#
# COMPACT_ATOMS: atom_id res chain seq x y z
N MET A 1 -8.12 5.74 26.56
CA MET A 1 -7.17 6.58 25.78
C MET A 1 -5.75 5.98 25.72
N ALA A 2 -5.24 5.30 26.75
CA ALA A 2 -3.86 4.80 26.79
C ALA A 2 -3.57 3.51 25.97
N PHE A 3 -4.58 2.64 25.74
CA PHE A 3 -4.38 1.34 25.07
C PHE A 3 -3.93 1.46 23.59
N PHE A 4 -4.38 2.48 22.88
CA PHE A 4 -4.04 2.66 21.47
C PHE A 4 -2.58 3.09 21.29
N ILE A 5 -2.11 4.02 22.12
CA ILE A 5 -0.73 4.50 22.14
C ILE A 5 0.22 3.33 22.48
N HIS A 6 -0.12 2.55 23.50
CA HIS A 6 0.70 1.41 23.90
C HIS A 6 0.80 0.32 22.82
N ARG A 7 -0.29 0.09 22.08
CA ARG A 7 -0.29 -0.86 20.95
C ARG A 7 0.56 -0.33 19.78
N TYR A 8 0.47 0.96 19.49
CA TYR A 8 1.25 1.58 18.41
C TYR A 8 2.74 1.57 18.71
N VAL A 9 3.15 1.93 19.93
CA VAL A 9 4.55 1.87 20.39
C VAL A 9 5.08 0.43 20.31
N ARG A 10 4.32 -0.56 20.79
CA ARG A 10 4.73 -1.96 20.70
C ARG A 10 4.84 -2.47 19.26
N GLU A 11 4.01 -1.97 18.34
CA GLU A 11 4.14 -2.30 16.92
C GLU A 11 5.43 -1.71 16.32
N LEU A 12 5.87 -0.51 16.75
CA LEU A 12 7.14 0.09 16.35
C LEU A 12 8.35 -0.66 16.93
N ASP A 13 8.33 -0.97 18.23
CA ASP A 13 9.43 -1.69 18.90
C ASP A 13 9.66 -3.09 18.29
N CYS A 14 8.57 -3.77 17.91
CA CYS A 14 8.65 -5.10 17.27
C CYS A 14 9.22 -5.06 15.84
N LEU A 15 9.20 -3.89 15.17
CA LEU A 15 9.84 -3.70 13.86
C LEU A 15 11.36 -3.47 14.03
N GLU A 16 11.77 -2.81 15.11
CA GLU A 16 13.17 -2.56 15.45
C GLU A 16 13.89 -3.84 15.86
N GLU A 17 13.27 -4.70 16.69
CA GLU A 17 13.86 -5.98 17.11
C GLU A 17 14.04 -6.99 15.96
N LYS A 18 13.28 -6.88 14.87
CA LYS A 18 13.40 -7.76 13.69
C LYS A 18 14.52 -7.37 12.73
N ALA A 19 15.21 -6.25 12.97
CA ALA A 19 16.16 -5.67 12.02
C ALA A 19 17.55 -6.33 12.01
N LEU A 20 17.90 -7.27 12.92
CA LEU A 20 19.31 -7.65 13.11
C LEU A 20 19.69 -9.13 13.05
N THR A 21 18.80 -10.05 12.65
CA THR A 21 19.16 -11.49 12.58
C THR A 21 18.69 -12.24 11.32
N LYS A 22 18.30 -11.54 10.26
CA LYS A 22 18.08 -12.23 8.98
C LYS A 22 19.40 -12.36 8.23
N GLU A 23 19.93 -13.59 8.15
CA GLU A 23 20.80 -13.98 7.05
C GLU A 23 20.20 -13.45 5.75
N VAL A 24 21.00 -12.72 4.97
CA VAL A 24 20.59 -12.20 3.66
C VAL A 24 20.50 -13.37 2.70
N THR A 25 19.45 -14.19 2.84
CA THR A 25 18.92 -14.91 1.71
C THR A 25 18.49 -13.84 0.72
N ARG A 26 19.17 -13.77 -0.43
CA ARG A 26 18.65 -12.99 -1.57
C ARG A 26 17.35 -13.66 -1.97
N GLU A 27 16.25 -13.28 -1.34
CA GLU A 27 14.91 -13.67 -1.75
C GLU A 27 14.72 -13.11 -3.16
N VAL A 28 14.99 -13.95 -4.15
CA VAL A 28 14.72 -13.63 -5.55
C VAL A 28 13.20 -13.57 -5.68
N TRP A 29 12.69 -12.45 -6.16
CA TRP A 29 11.26 -12.30 -6.41
C TRP A 29 10.80 -13.40 -7.37
N VAL A 30 9.80 -14.18 -6.96
CA VAL A 30 9.22 -15.26 -7.77
C VAL A 30 7.83 -14.81 -8.24
N PRO A 31 7.53 -14.89 -9.55
CA PRO A 31 6.18 -14.63 -10.04
C PRO A 31 5.18 -15.60 -9.40
N SER A 32 3.96 -15.14 -9.11
CA SER A 32 2.86 -16.03 -8.76
C SER A 32 2.59 -17.00 -9.91
N SER A 33 2.36 -18.27 -9.63
CA SER A 33 2.01 -19.27 -10.64
C SER A 33 0.67 -18.93 -11.30
N GLY A 34 0.67 -18.54 -12.58
CA GLY A 34 -0.56 -18.35 -13.37
C GLY A 34 -0.56 -17.14 -14.32
N GLU A 35 -1.77 -16.68 -14.66
CA GLU A 35 -2.06 -15.48 -15.48
C GLU A 35 -2.25 -14.20 -14.64
N ASP A 36 -2.00 -14.30 -13.34
CA ASP A 36 -2.23 -13.25 -12.34
C ASP A 36 -1.40 -12.00 -12.65
N ILE A 37 -1.99 -10.83 -12.39
CA ILE A 37 -1.29 -9.55 -12.44
C ILE A 37 -0.93 -9.13 -11.03
N LYS A 38 0.30 -8.63 -10.85
CA LYS A 38 0.78 -8.10 -9.59
C LYS A 38 1.09 -6.61 -9.70
N ILE A 39 0.42 -5.81 -8.87
CA ILE A 39 0.63 -4.37 -8.74
C ILE A 39 1.41 -4.13 -7.45
N ASN A 40 2.67 -3.74 -7.57
CA ASN A 40 3.48 -3.25 -6.46
C ASN A 40 3.45 -1.73 -6.46
N PHE A 41 3.17 -1.12 -5.31
CA PHE A 41 3.20 0.33 -5.16
C PHE A 41 3.96 0.76 -3.90
N ASP A 42 4.59 1.93 -3.95
CA ASP A 42 5.22 2.58 -2.81
C ASP A 42 5.03 4.10 -2.90
N VAL A 43 4.97 4.78 -1.75
CA VAL A 43 4.65 6.20 -1.68
C VAL A 43 5.63 6.95 -0.79
N GLY A 44 6.24 7.99 -1.35
CA GLY A 44 6.92 9.04 -0.61
C GLY A 44 5.94 10.16 -0.25
N PHE A 45 6.12 10.78 0.90
CA PHE A 45 5.38 11.99 1.29
C PHE A 45 6.34 13.11 1.65
N ASN A 46 6.16 14.26 1.00
CA ASN A 46 6.86 15.51 1.31
C ASN A 46 5.95 16.39 2.18
N ASN A 47 6.33 16.57 3.44
CA ASN A 47 5.55 17.36 4.41
C ASN A 47 5.62 18.87 4.17
N GLU A 48 6.69 19.37 3.56
CA GLU A 48 6.83 20.81 3.25
C GLU A 48 5.90 21.23 2.11
N LEU A 49 5.72 20.32 1.13
CA LEU A 49 4.90 20.56 -0.06
C LEU A 49 3.50 19.93 0.04
N PHE A 50 3.18 19.23 1.14
CA PHE A 50 1.98 18.41 1.27
C PHE A 50 1.76 17.50 0.06
N ARG A 51 2.83 16.90 -0.45
CA ARG A 51 2.85 16.18 -1.73
C ARG A 51 3.09 14.70 -1.52
N LEU A 52 2.35 13.86 -2.21
CA LEU A 52 2.63 12.43 -2.32
C LEU A 52 3.26 12.11 -3.68
N ASP A 53 4.29 11.28 -3.66
CA ASP A 53 5.02 10.80 -4.83
C ASP A 53 4.90 9.26 -4.83
N LEU A 54 4.00 8.72 -5.67
CA LEU A 54 3.64 7.31 -5.74
C LEU A 54 4.35 6.63 -6.92
N GLY A 55 5.14 5.59 -6.65
CA GLY A 55 5.68 4.69 -7.65
C GLY A 55 4.85 3.42 -7.76
N VAL A 56 4.52 3.00 -8.99
CA VAL A 56 3.77 1.77 -9.25
C VAL A 56 4.48 0.93 -10.32
N VAL A 57 4.58 -0.38 -10.08
CA VAL A 57 5.06 -1.36 -11.03
C VAL A 57 4.05 -2.50 -11.13
N VAL A 58 3.58 -2.76 -12.35
CA VAL A 58 2.67 -3.85 -12.66
C VAL A 58 3.42 -4.93 -13.43
N ARG A 59 3.30 -6.17 -12.96
CA ARG A 59 3.91 -7.35 -13.58
C ARG A 59 2.85 -8.37 -13.96
N ASP A 60 3.08 -9.09 -15.06
CA ASP A 60 2.30 -10.28 -15.40
C ASP A 60 2.76 -11.51 -14.60
N GLY A 61 2.09 -12.65 -14.81
CA GLY A 61 2.39 -13.91 -14.15
C GLY A 61 3.73 -14.54 -14.55
N MET A 62 4.42 -13.99 -15.56
CA MET A 62 5.81 -14.37 -15.88
C MET A 62 6.83 -13.44 -15.20
N GLY A 63 6.37 -12.43 -14.46
CA GLY A 63 7.22 -11.43 -13.83
C GLY A 63 7.65 -10.29 -14.74
N LYS A 64 7.14 -10.24 -15.99
CA LYS A 64 7.47 -9.16 -16.91
C LYS A 64 6.73 -7.90 -16.49
N VAL A 65 7.46 -6.79 -16.42
CA VAL A 65 6.86 -5.47 -16.19
C VAL A 65 6.03 -5.09 -17.41
N ILE A 66 4.72 -4.95 -17.22
CA ILE A 66 3.77 -4.55 -18.26
C ILE A 66 3.37 -3.07 -18.13
N VAL A 67 3.45 -2.50 -16.92
CA VAL A 67 3.26 -1.07 -16.65
C VAL A 67 4.25 -0.63 -15.58
N SER A 68 4.84 0.56 -15.75
CA SER A 68 5.53 1.29 -14.69
C SER A 68 5.07 2.74 -14.74
N LYS A 69 4.67 3.30 -13.60
CA LYS A 69 4.09 4.64 -13.53
C LYS A 69 4.55 5.36 -12.26
N VAL A 70 4.75 6.66 -12.38
CA VAL A 70 4.86 7.58 -11.26
C VAL A 70 3.62 8.47 -11.24
N ILE A 71 3.02 8.65 -10.06
CA ILE A 71 1.86 9.51 -9.84
C ILE A 71 2.25 10.52 -8.78
N ILE A 72 2.10 11.81 -9.09
CA ILE A 72 2.33 12.90 -8.17
C ILE A 72 0.98 13.50 -7.84
N HIS A 73 0.67 13.68 -6.56
CA HIS A 73 -0.56 14.31 -6.12
C HIS A 73 -0.24 15.32 -5.01
N GLU A 74 -0.68 16.55 -5.23
CA GLU A 74 -0.54 17.66 -4.27
C GLU A 74 -1.67 17.63 -3.25
N ASN A 75 -1.51 18.31 -2.11
CA ASN A 75 -2.52 18.39 -1.05
C ASN A 75 -2.87 17.06 -0.37
N ALA A 76 -1.90 16.15 -0.22
CA ALA A 76 -2.02 15.09 0.76
C ALA A 76 -1.90 15.71 2.16
N GLY A 77 -3.03 15.74 2.90
CA GLY A 77 -3.09 16.39 4.22
C GLY A 77 -2.18 15.76 5.28
N SER A 78 -1.71 14.54 5.07
CA SER A 78 -0.77 13.85 5.96
C SER A 78 -0.07 12.70 5.22
N ALA A 79 1.03 12.19 5.78
CA ALA A 79 1.66 10.96 5.30
C ALA A 79 0.71 9.75 5.38
N PHE A 80 -0.20 9.74 6.36
CA PHE A 80 -1.19 8.67 6.50
C PHE A 80 -2.27 8.75 5.43
N ALA A 81 -2.73 9.96 5.09
CA ALA A 81 -3.59 10.21 3.94
C ALA A 81 -2.90 9.85 2.62
N ALA A 82 -1.62 10.18 2.46
CA ALA A 82 -0.84 9.81 1.27
C ALA A 82 -0.82 8.28 1.05
N LYS A 83 -0.61 7.51 2.11
CA LYS A 83 -0.71 6.03 2.07
C LYS A 83 -2.09 5.55 1.64
N ALA A 84 -3.16 6.13 2.18
CA ALA A 84 -4.53 5.79 1.76
C ALA A 84 -4.81 6.13 0.29
N HIS A 85 -4.37 7.31 -0.17
CA HIS A 85 -4.48 7.71 -1.58
C HIS A 85 -3.69 6.78 -2.50
N SER A 86 -2.50 6.33 -2.10
CA SER A 86 -1.76 5.35 -2.90
C SER A 86 -2.47 4.01 -3.05
N CYS A 87 -3.13 3.52 -1.98
CA CYS A 87 -3.98 2.34 -2.06
C CYS A 87 -5.13 2.56 -3.06
N LEU A 88 -5.77 3.73 -3.03
CA LEU A 88 -6.86 4.07 -3.95
C LEU A 88 -6.39 4.07 -5.41
N GLU A 89 -5.26 4.69 -5.70
CA GLU A 89 -4.71 4.72 -7.06
C GLU A 89 -4.31 3.34 -7.55
N ALA A 90 -3.75 2.48 -6.68
CA ALA A 90 -3.44 1.10 -7.01
C ALA A 90 -4.71 0.28 -7.32
N VAL A 91 -5.79 0.44 -6.54
CA VAL A 91 -7.08 -0.22 -6.78
C VAL A 91 -7.70 0.23 -8.11
N LYS A 92 -7.75 1.54 -8.38
CA LYS A 92 -8.22 2.07 -9.67
C LYS A 92 -7.41 1.52 -10.85
N MET A 93 -6.09 1.41 -10.70
CA MET A 93 -5.24 0.82 -11.72
C MET A 93 -5.58 -0.65 -11.95
N GLY A 94 -5.84 -1.41 -10.89
CA GLY A 94 -6.31 -2.79 -10.99
C GLY A 94 -7.62 -2.90 -11.77
N LEU A 95 -8.62 -2.08 -11.44
CA LEU A 95 -9.92 -2.08 -12.12
C LEU A 95 -9.81 -1.79 -13.62
N ASN A 96 -8.84 -0.96 -14.02
CA ASN A 96 -8.58 -0.66 -15.43
C ASN A 96 -7.95 -1.84 -16.20
N LEU A 97 -7.30 -2.77 -15.52
CA LEU A 97 -6.59 -3.88 -16.16
C LEU A 97 -7.50 -5.06 -16.57
N LYS A 98 -8.72 -5.15 -16.02
CA LYS A 98 -9.85 -6.08 -16.31
C LYS A 98 -9.51 -7.58 -16.54
N ASP A 99 -10.47 -8.46 -16.24
CA ASP A 99 -10.50 -9.89 -16.61
C ASP A 99 -9.37 -10.81 -16.11
N ARG A 100 -8.49 -10.31 -15.23
CA ARG A 100 -7.46 -11.12 -14.57
C ARG A 100 -7.56 -11.00 -13.07
N LYS A 101 -7.06 -12.01 -12.36
CA LYS A 101 -6.86 -11.92 -10.92
C LYS A 101 -5.72 -10.94 -10.63
N ILE A 102 -5.98 -9.96 -9.78
CA ILE A 102 -5.04 -8.89 -9.46
C ILE A 102 -4.63 -8.97 -8.00
N HIS A 103 -3.33 -8.99 -7.76
CA HIS A 103 -2.73 -8.89 -6.43
C HIS A 103 -2.12 -7.51 -6.28
N ILE A 104 -2.58 -6.77 -5.27
CA ILE A 104 -2.08 -5.42 -4.98
C ILE A 104 -1.26 -5.49 -3.69
N GLU A 105 -0.01 -5.04 -3.75
CA GLU A 105 0.93 -5.02 -2.65
C GLU A 105 1.59 -3.65 -2.51
N GLY A 106 1.73 -3.16 -1.29
CA GLY A 106 2.48 -1.92 -1.02
C GLY A 106 2.77 -1.70 0.46
N ASP A 107 3.61 -0.72 0.77
CA ASP A 107 4.07 -0.42 2.14
C ASP A 107 3.10 0.49 2.93
N SER A 108 1.81 0.15 2.84
CA SER A 108 0.70 0.88 3.44
C SER A 108 -0.13 0.00 4.38
N LEU A 109 0.55 -0.81 5.21
CA LEU A 109 -0.05 -1.87 6.04
C LEU A 109 -1.34 -1.44 6.76
N LEU A 110 -1.34 -0.28 7.42
CA LEU A 110 -2.52 0.21 8.16
C LEU A 110 -3.69 0.57 7.23
N ALA A 111 -3.43 1.23 6.10
CA ALA A 111 -4.46 1.56 5.12
C ALA A 111 -5.00 0.28 4.47
N ILE A 112 -4.13 -0.66 4.09
CA ILE A 112 -4.51 -1.97 3.53
C ILE A 112 -5.39 -2.75 4.50
N LYS A 113 -4.98 -2.85 5.78
CA LYS A 113 -5.79 -3.50 6.82
C LYS A 113 -7.17 -2.86 6.98
N LYS A 114 -7.27 -1.53 6.85
CA LYS A 114 -8.56 -0.82 6.91
C LYS A 114 -9.43 -1.06 5.68
N CYS A 115 -8.84 -1.16 4.48
CA CYS A 115 -9.55 -1.52 3.26
C CYS A 115 -10.19 -2.92 3.37
N ILE A 116 -9.49 -3.88 3.99
CA ILE A 116 -9.92 -5.29 4.05
C ILE A 116 -10.83 -5.56 5.27
N SER A 117 -10.75 -4.75 6.33
CA SER A 117 -11.54 -4.96 7.56
C SER A 117 -13.02 -4.61 7.36
N ASP A 118 -13.94 -5.41 7.90
CA ASP A 118 -15.38 -5.08 7.96
C ASP A 118 -15.74 -4.05 9.05
N SER A 119 -14.78 -3.68 9.92
CA SER A 119 -15.04 -2.71 10.97
C SER A 119 -15.20 -1.29 10.40
N SER A 120 -16.07 -0.51 11.05
CA SER A 120 -16.22 0.91 10.74
C SER A 120 -14.92 1.65 11.03
N ASP A 121 -14.33 2.24 9.99
CA ASP A 121 -13.18 3.10 10.15
C ASP A 121 -13.60 4.46 10.73
N LYS A 122 -12.84 4.94 11.72
CA LYS A 122 -13.03 6.25 12.36
C LYS A 122 -11.78 7.12 12.27
N SER A 123 -10.83 6.72 11.43
CA SER A 123 -9.59 7.45 11.19
C SER A 123 -9.80 8.60 10.21
N GLU A 124 -8.81 9.49 10.11
CA GLU A 124 -8.84 10.63 9.17
C GLU A 124 -8.97 10.22 7.70
N ILE A 125 -8.59 8.98 7.35
CA ILE A 125 -8.68 8.43 5.99
C ILE A 125 -9.99 7.67 5.73
N CYS A 126 -10.95 7.68 6.65
CA CYS A 126 -12.17 6.89 6.57
C CYS A 126 -12.94 7.09 5.26
N SER A 127 -13.04 8.34 4.79
CA SER A 127 -13.69 8.67 3.51
C SER A 127 -13.02 7.98 2.32
N ILE A 128 -11.68 7.94 2.29
CA ILE A 128 -10.90 7.24 1.26
C ILE A 128 -11.13 5.73 1.35
N ILE A 129 -11.10 5.17 2.55
CA ILE A 129 -11.32 3.73 2.77
C ILE A 129 -12.74 3.32 2.35
N GLN A 130 -13.76 4.10 2.69
CA GLN A 130 -15.14 3.86 2.28
C GLN A 130 -15.28 3.93 0.76
N TYR A 131 -14.61 4.88 0.12
CA TYR A 131 -14.61 4.98 -1.33
C TYR A 131 -13.96 3.77 -1.98
N ILE A 132 -12.79 3.31 -1.49
CA ILE A 132 -12.14 2.09 -2.00
C ILE A 132 -13.06 0.88 -1.91
N LYS A 133 -13.77 0.72 -0.79
CA LYS A 133 -14.70 -0.42 -0.58
C LYS A 133 -15.94 -0.39 -1.48
N ALA A 134 -16.27 0.78 -2.04
CA ALA A 134 -17.40 0.96 -2.93
C ALA A 134 -17.04 0.80 -4.42
N LEU A 135 -15.75 0.67 -4.75
CA LEU A 135 -15.26 0.38 -6.10
C LEU A 135 -15.38 -1.11 -6.43
#